data_AF-A0A1Y4BPD0-F1
#
_entry.id   AF-A0A1Y4BPD0-F1
#
_cell.length_a   1.000
_cell.length_b   1.000
_cell.length_c   1.000
_cell.angle_alpha   90.00
_cell.angle_beta   90.00
_cell.angle_gamma   90.00
#
_symmetry.space_group_name_H-M   'P 1'
#
loop_
_entity.id
_entity.type
_entity.pdbx_description
1 polymer ?
#
loop_
_entity_poly.entity_id
_entity_poly.type
_entity_poly.pdbx_seq_one_letter_code
_entity_poly.pdbx_strand_id
1 'polypeptide(L)'
;MADRTIGELPVADHLDDESLLVVEQQGEARSIQGLLVRRFAEAATEGAVQAAQAAAEQAEQSAQDAANSADQAAKSADEAAESAQSAQQYSGKPPRIQNGTWWIWNAGTQQYEDTGEAARGNVMYATFAVTPETGELIMTTPDEYRGPVFYLVNGILEVAINHA
;
A
#
# COMPACT_ATOMS: atom_id res chain seq x y z
N MET A 1 62.98 61.74 3.48
CA MET A 1 61.55 61.84 3.11
C MET A 1 60.78 61.47 4.36
N ALA A 2 59.76 62.23 4.75
CA ALA A 2 58.96 61.86 5.92
C ALA A 2 58.15 60.60 5.55
N ASP A 3 58.20 59.57 6.40
CA ASP A 3 57.32 58.42 6.24
C ASP A 3 55.88 58.90 6.41
N ARG A 4 55.04 58.62 5.41
CA ARG A 4 53.61 58.90 5.48
C ARG A 4 52.98 57.95 6.49
N THR A 5 52.17 58.50 7.39
CA THR A 5 51.41 57.66 8.32
C THR A 5 50.28 56.96 7.56
N ILE A 6 49.81 55.82 8.08
CA ILE A 6 48.75 55.01 7.42
C ILE A 6 47.47 55.85 7.13
N GLY A 7 47.19 56.87 7.95
CA GLY A 7 46.04 57.76 7.79
C GLY A 7 46.19 58.81 6.67
N GLU A 8 47.37 58.91 6.05
CA GLU A 8 47.63 59.81 4.91
C GLU A 8 47.57 59.06 3.56
N LEU A 9 47.29 57.75 3.58
CA LEU A 9 47.11 56.95 2.37
C LEU A 9 45.74 57.25 1.72
N PRO A 10 45.67 57.24 0.38
CA PRO A 10 44.39 57.41 -0.32
C PRO A 10 43.42 56.29 0.06
N VAL A 11 42.16 56.66 0.31
CA VAL A 11 41.08 55.70 0.56
C VAL A 11 40.80 54.95 -0.73
N ALA A 12 40.71 53.62 -0.64
CA ALA A 12 40.31 52.79 -1.77
C ALA A 12 38.78 52.86 -1.95
N ASP A 13 38.33 53.08 -3.19
CA ASP A 13 36.89 53.18 -3.52
C ASP A 13 36.21 51.81 -3.66
N HIS A 14 37.00 50.74 -3.81
CA HIS A 14 36.55 49.36 -3.91
C HIS A 14 37.61 48.42 -3.34
N LEU A 15 37.18 47.22 -2.94
CA LEU A 15 38.05 46.14 -2.50
C LEU A 15 37.80 44.92 -3.40
N ASP A 16 38.84 44.43 -4.04
CA ASP A 16 38.85 43.20 -4.82
C ASP A 16 39.85 42.18 -4.22
N ASP A 17 39.98 41.02 -4.86
CA ASP A 17 40.86 39.96 -4.37
C ASP A 17 42.36 40.35 -4.38
N GLU A 18 42.77 41.22 -5.30
CA GLU A 18 44.17 41.66 -5.46
C GLU A 18 44.51 42.89 -4.61
N SER A 19 43.50 43.58 -4.10
CA SER A 19 43.62 44.78 -3.27
C SER A 19 44.47 44.53 -2.03
N LEU A 20 45.39 45.45 -1.74
CA LEU A 20 46.27 45.38 -0.57
C LEU A 20 45.75 46.30 0.54
N LEU A 21 45.33 45.69 1.64
CA LEU A 21 44.95 46.39 2.86
C LEU A 21 46.18 46.52 3.75
N VAL A 22 46.62 47.75 3.99
CA VAL A 22 47.72 48.01 4.92
C VAL A 22 47.24 47.80 6.35
N VAL A 23 48.00 47.04 7.12
CA VAL A 23 47.77 46.73 8.53
C VAL A 23 49.04 46.99 9.33
N GLU A 24 48.91 47.23 10.62
CA GLU A 24 50.04 47.37 11.54
C GLU A 24 50.07 46.13 12.44
N GLN A 25 51.22 45.46 12.53
CA GLN A 25 51.44 44.33 13.42
C GLN A 25 52.80 44.47 14.13
N GLN A 26 52.77 44.64 15.45
CA GLN A 26 53.96 44.67 16.33
C GLN A 26 54.96 45.81 16.03
N GLY A 27 54.48 46.96 15.58
CA GLY A 27 55.26 48.12 15.17
C GLY A 27 55.67 48.13 13.69
N GLU A 28 55.30 47.12 12.90
CA GLU A 28 55.64 47.03 11.47
C GLU A 28 54.40 47.13 10.57
N ALA A 29 54.47 47.97 9.54
CA ALA A 29 53.48 48.02 8.48
C ALA A 29 53.57 46.76 7.60
N ARG A 30 52.45 46.06 7.45
CA ARG A 30 52.27 44.89 6.59
C ARG A 30 51.08 45.10 5.67
N SER A 31 50.90 44.21 4.70
CA SER A 31 49.70 44.18 3.87
C SER A 31 49.06 42.79 3.87
N ILE A 32 47.74 42.76 3.79
CA ILE A 32 46.95 41.56 3.51
C ILE A 32 46.16 41.78 2.22
N GLN A 33 45.89 40.70 1.49
CA GLN A 33 45.07 40.76 0.29
C GLN A 33 43.58 40.77 0.63
N GLY A 34 42.77 41.45 -0.18
CA GLY A 34 41.31 41.39 -0.09
C GLY A 34 40.77 39.97 -0.22
N LEU A 35 41.47 39.09 -0.97
CA LEU A 35 41.18 37.65 -1.02
C LEU A 35 41.13 36.99 0.36
N LEU A 36 42.01 37.39 1.29
CA LEU A 36 42.04 36.81 2.64
C LEU A 36 40.81 37.23 3.45
N VAL A 37 40.35 38.47 3.27
CA VAL A 37 39.12 38.98 3.90
C VAL A 37 37.89 38.26 3.35
N ARG A 38 37.81 38.08 2.03
CA ARG A 38 36.73 37.32 1.39
C ARG A 38 36.67 35.89 1.90
N ARG A 39 37.80 35.17 1.91
CA ARG A 39 37.86 33.78 2.40
C ARG A 39 37.49 33.66 3.87
N PHE A 40 37.88 34.62 4.70
CA PHE A 40 37.48 34.64 6.10
C PHE A 40 35.96 34.82 6.23
N ALA A 41 35.35 35.71 5.45
CA ALA A 41 33.90 35.91 5.44
C ALA A 41 33.14 34.68 4.92
N GLU A 42 33.64 34.03 3.87
CA GLU A 42 33.11 32.76 3.35
C GLU A 42 33.19 31.66 4.43
N ALA A 43 34.36 31.46 5.05
CA ALA A 43 34.53 30.47 6.11
C ALA A 43 33.67 30.77 7.35
N ALA A 44 33.49 32.04 7.70
CA ALA A 44 32.63 32.46 8.81
C ALA A 44 31.14 32.18 8.55
N THR A 45 30.72 32.07 7.29
CA THR A 45 29.31 31.87 6.90
C THR A 45 29.01 30.45 6.43
N GLU A 46 30.02 29.68 6.03
CA GLU A 46 29.89 28.32 5.49
C GLU A 46 29.01 27.41 6.36
N GLY A 47 29.26 27.36 7.67
CA GLY A 47 28.48 26.53 8.59
C GLY A 47 26.99 26.93 8.67
N ALA A 48 26.71 28.23 8.60
CA ALA A 48 25.32 28.73 8.60
C ALA A 48 24.61 28.40 7.27
N VAL A 49 25.33 28.49 6.15
CA VAL A 49 24.79 28.12 4.83
C VAL A 49 24.49 26.63 4.76
N GLN A 50 25.42 25.77 5.22
CA GLN A 50 25.21 24.33 5.26
C GLN A 50 24.04 23.94 6.16
N ALA A 51 23.93 24.55 7.35
CA ALA A 51 22.81 24.31 8.24
C ALA A 51 21.46 24.73 7.62
N ALA A 52 21.44 25.87 6.92
CA ALA A 52 20.23 26.34 6.23
C ALA A 52 19.81 25.41 5.09
N GLN A 53 20.78 24.89 4.32
CA GLN A 53 20.51 23.90 3.26
C GLN A 53 19.94 22.60 3.83
N ALA A 54 20.57 22.04 4.86
CA ALA A 54 20.08 20.83 5.51
C ALA A 54 18.68 21.02 6.11
N ALA A 55 18.40 22.19 6.72
CA ALA A 55 17.08 22.50 7.25
C ALA A 55 16.02 22.60 6.13
N ALA A 56 16.37 23.17 4.97
CA ALA A 56 15.49 23.25 3.81
C ALA A 56 15.17 21.85 3.24
N GLU A 57 16.18 21.00 3.09
CA GLU A 57 16.01 19.61 2.63
C GLU A 57 15.11 18.81 3.59
N GLN A 58 15.34 18.94 4.90
CA GLN A 58 14.53 18.27 5.91
C GLN A 58 13.07 18.76 5.90
N ALA A 59 12.84 20.05 5.68
CA ALA A 59 11.50 20.61 5.56
C ALA A 59 10.79 20.11 4.29
N GLU A 60 11.51 20.00 3.18
CA GLU A 60 10.97 19.44 1.93
C GLU A 60 10.58 17.98 2.11
N GLN A 61 11.45 17.16 2.70
CA GLN A 61 11.14 15.75 3.00
C GLN A 61 9.91 15.63 3.90
N SER A 62 9.83 16.46 4.95
CA SER A 62 8.70 16.46 5.88
C SER A 62 7.39 16.85 5.19
N ALA A 63 7.43 17.79 4.23
CA ALA A 63 6.27 18.17 3.42
C ALA A 63 5.83 17.02 2.50
N GLN A 64 6.77 16.30 1.88
CA GLN A 64 6.48 15.14 1.05
C GLN A 64 5.86 14.00 1.87
N ASP A 65 6.40 13.70 3.06
CA ASP A 65 5.88 12.68 3.95
C ASP A 65 4.45 13.01 4.43
N ALA A 66 4.19 14.29 4.73
CA ALA A 66 2.85 14.76 5.09
C ALA A 66 1.86 14.62 3.92
N ALA A 67 2.28 14.95 2.69
CA ALA A 67 1.45 14.78 1.49
C ALA A 67 1.11 13.30 1.24
N ASN A 68 2.11 12.42 1.31
CA ASN A 68 1.92 10.97 1.18
C ASN A 68 0.98 10.41 2.24
N SER A 69 1.10 10.88 3.48
CA SER A 69 0.22 10.48 4.58
C SER A 69 -1.22 10.91 4.35
N ALA A 70 -1.43 12.13 3.82
CA ALA A 70 -2.76 12.63 3.48
C ALA A 70 -3.41 11.80 2.36
N ASP A 71 -2.65 11.44 1.32
CA ASP A 71 -3.14 10.60 0.22
C ASP A 71 -3.51 9.19 0.68
N GLN A 72 -2.72 8.60 1.58
CA GLN A 72 -3.05 7.30 2.18
C GLN A 72 -4.33 7.38 3.02
N ALA A 73 -4.46 8.43 3.83
CA ALA A 73 -5.67 8.63 4.64
C ALA A 73 -6.92 8.80 3.77
N ALA A 74 -6.82 9.52 2.64
CA ALA A 74 -7.91 9.67 1.68
C ALA A 74 -8.33 8.31 1.09
N LYS A 75 -7.36 7.51 0.61
CA LYS A 75 -7.64 6.16 0.07
C LYS A 75 -8.31 5.25 1.10
N SER A 76 -7.80 5.23 2.33
CA SER A 76 -8.41 4.43 3.40
C SER A 76 -9.84 4.90 3.74
N ALA A 77 -10.12 6.20 3.65
CA ALA A 77 -11.46 6.72 3.84
C ALA A 77 -12.41 6.26 2.73
N ASP A 78 -11.96 6.28 1.47
CA ASP A 78 -12.73 5.80 0.32
C ASP A 78 -13.03 4.30 0.42
N GLU A 79 -12.01 3.47 0.73
CA GLU A 79 -12.17 2.03 0.92
C GLU A 79 -13.15 1.70 2.06
N ALA A 80 -13.09 2.47 3.16
CA ALA A 80 -14.03 2.32 4.26
C ALA A 80 -15.46 2.70 3.85
N ALA A 81 -15.63 3.75 3.03
CA ALA A 81 -16.92 4.16 2.51
C ALA A 81 -17.53 3.10 1.57
N GLU A 82 -16.73 2.55 0.65
CA GLU A 82 -17.16 1.47 -0.25
C GLU A 82 -17.55 0.20 0.52
N SER A 83 -16.75 -0.17 1.52
CA SER A 83 -17.04 -1.31 2.40
C SER A 83 -18.34 -1.09 3.19
N ALA A 84 -18.55 0.11 3.71
CA ALA A 84 -19.78 0.45 4.42
C ALA A 84 -21.00 0.43 3.49
N GLN A 85 -20.89 0.95 2.27
CA GLN A 85 -21.95 0.90 1.28
C GLN A 85 -22.30 -0.53 0.89
N SER A 86 -21.28 -1.37 0.67
CA SER A 86 -21.46 -2.80 0.40
C SER A 86 -22.18 -3.47 1.58
N ALA A 87 -21.72 -3.27 2.81
CA ALA A 87 -22.37 -3.82 3.99
C ALA A 87 -23.84 -3.39 4.10
N GLN A 88 -24.17 -2.13 3.80
CA GLN A 88 -25.56 -1.65 3.78
C GLN A 88 -26.42 -2.37 2.74
N GLN A 89 -25.89 -2.66 1.54
CA GLN A 89 -26.63 -3.35 0.48
C GLN A 89 -27.01 -4.78 0.87
N TYR A 90 -26.16 -5.47 1.63
CA TYR A 90 -26.38 -6.87 2.06
C TYR A 90 -26.92 -6.99 3.50
N SER A 91 -26.92 -5.91 4.28
CA SER A 91 -27.40 -5.91 5.67
C SER A 91 -28.89 -6.26 5.74
N GLY A 92 -29.23 -7.16 6.66
CA GLY A 92 -30.60 -7.66 6.84
C GLY A 92 -31.08 -8.56 5.70
N LYS A 93 -30.17 -9.02 4.82
CA LYS A 93 -30.50 -9.88 3.68
C LYS A 93 -29.73 -11.20 3.74
N PRO A 94 -29.95 -12.01 4.79
CA PRO A 94 -29.28 -13.31 4.91
C PRO A 94 -29.71 -14.24 3.77
N PRO A 95 -28.86 -15.20 3.36
CA PRO A 95 -29.27 -16.28 2.48
C PRO A 95 -30.54 -16.95 3.01
N ARG A 96 -31.45 -17.27 2.10
CA ARG A 96 -32.75 -17.89 2.42
C ARG A 96 -32.97 -19.13 1.57
N ILE A 97 -33.79 -20.04 2.07
CA ILE A 97 -34.14 -21.27 1.35
C ILE A 97 -35.47 -21.05 0.63
N GLN A 98 -35.51 -21.26 -0.68
CA GLN A 98 -36.75 -21.24 -1.47
C GLN A 98 -36.76 -22.44 -2.41
N ASN A 99 -37.90 -23.14 -2.48
CA ASN A 99 -38.08 -24.31 -3.35
C ASN A 99 -37.00 -25.40 -3.21
N GLY A 100 -36.41 -25.55 -2.01
CA GLY A 100 -35.37 -26.55 -1.76
C GLY A 100 -33.95 -26.11 -2.10
N THR A 101 -33.76 -24.92 -2.66
CA THR A 101 -32.46 -24.38 -3.06
C THR A 101 -32.07 -23.17 -2.19
N TRP A 102 -30.78 -22.88 -2.09
CA TRP A 102 -30.27 -21.64 -1.51
C TRP A 102 -30.50 -20.47 -2.45
N TRP A 103 -30.95 -19.35 -1.88
CA TRP A 103 -31.15 -18.09 -2.58
C TRP A 103 -30.36 -17.00 -1.86
N ILE A 104 -29.53 -16.28 -2.62
CA ILE A 104 -28.67 -15.20 -2.11
C ILE A 104 -29.14 -13.85 -2.63
N TRP A 105 -28.99 -12.80 -1.83
CA TRP A 105 -29.30 -11.45 -2.28
C TRP A 105 -28.26 -10.99 -3.31
N ASN A 106 -28.72 -10.46 -4.44
CA ASN A 106 -27.90 -9.77 -5.42
C ASN A 106 -28.17 -8.26 -5.32
N ALA A 107 -27.14 -7.48 -4.97
CA ALA A 107 -27.27 -6.03 -4.79
C ALA A 107 -27.49 -5.27 -6.11
N GLY A 108 -26.99 -5.79 -7.24
CA GLY A 108 -27.13 -5.17 -8.55
C GLY A 108 -28.55 -5.30 -9.12
N THR A 109 -29.18 -6.46 -8.95
CA THR A 109 -30.56 -6.71 -9.40
C THR A 109 -31.60 -6.43 -8.32
N GLN A 110 -31.15 -6.12 -7.09
CA GLN A 110 -31.99 -5.85 -5.91
C GLN A 110 -33.02 -6.94 -5.62
N GLN A 111 -32.64 -8.19 -5.82
CA GLN A 111 -33.50 -9.35 -5.60
C GLN A 111 -32.68 -10.54 -5.09
N TYR A 112 -33.37 -11.53 -4.54
CA TYR A 112 -32.75 -12.82 -4.28
C TYR A 112 -32.66 -13.61 -5.57
N GLU A 113 -31.53 -14.26 -5.79
CA GLU A 113 -31.26 -15.10 -6.94
C GLU A 113 -30.97 -16.53 -6.47
N ASP A 114 -31.49 -17.49 -7.22
CA ASP A 114 -31.29 -18.92 -6.98
C ASP A 114 -29.83 -19.29 -7.24
N THR A 115 -29.18 -19.96 -6.29
CA THR A 115 -27.80 -20.44 -6.48
C THR A 115 -27.75 -21.77 -7.22
N GLY A 116 -28.87 -22.51 -7.32
CA GLY A 116 -28.87 -23.90 -7.81
C GLY A 116 -28.37 -24.92 -6.78
N GLU A 117 -27.93 -24.48 -5.58
CA GLU A 117 -27.42 -25.35 -4.52
C GLU A 117 -28.54 -25.85 -3.62
N ALA A 118 -28.72 -27.17 -3.53
CA ALA A 118 -29.70 -27.78 -2.65
C ALA A 118 -29.45 -27.35 -1.19
N ALA A 119 -30.49 -26.84 -0.53
CA ALA A 119 -30.41 -26.33 0.83
C ALA A 119 -30.50 -27.41 1.91
N ARG A 120 -30.85 -28.62 1.52
CA ARG A 120 -30.78 -29.80 2.37
C ARG A 120 -29.39 -30.39 2.23
N GLY A 121 -28.72 -30.61 3.35
CA GLY A 121 -27.55 -31.50 3.38
C GLY A 121 -28.02 -32.89 2.99
N ASN A 122 -27.91 -33.25 1.71
CA ASN A 122 -28.27 -34.58 1.27
C ASN A 122 -27.22 -35.54 1.84
N VAL A 123 -27.65 -36.46 2.72
CA VAL A 123 -26.84 -37.63 3.00
C VAL A 123 -26.91 -38.51 1.75
N MET A 124 -25.95 -38.32 0.85
CA MET A 124 -25.90 -38.94 -0.47
C MET A 124 -25.44 -40.41 -0.36
N TYR A 125 -26.25 -41.29 0.22
CA TYR A 125 -26.00 -42.73 0.15
C TYR A 125 -26.88 -43.39 -0.92
N ALA A 126 -26.27 -44.27 -1.70
CA ALA A 126 -27.01 -45.29 -2.41
C ALA A 126 -27.39 -46.39 -1.40
N THR A 127 -28.66 -46.77 -1.36
CA THR A 127 -29.13 -47.90 -0.54
C THR A 127 -29.18 -49.15 -1.40
N PHE A 128 -28.59 -50.24 -0.89
CA PHE A 128 -28.62 -51.55 -1.52
C PHE A 128 -29.46 -52.50 -0.67
N ALA A 129 -30.38 -53.20 -1.31
CA ALA A 129 -31.18 -54.25 -0.69
C ALA A 129 -31.13 -55.50 -1.57
N VAL A 130 -31.17 -56.68 -0.95
CA VAL A 130 -31.31 -57.95 -1.65
C VAL A 130 -32.71 -58.48 -1.42
N THR A 131 -33.44 -58.75 -2.49
CA THR A 131 -34.77 -59.38 -2.42
C THR A 131 -34.61 -60.81 -1.90
N PRO A 132 -35.14 -61.16 -0.72
CA PRO A 132 -34.89 -62.46 -0.08
C PRO A 132 -35.35 -63.67 -0.91
N GLU A 133 -36.39 -63.49 -1.73
CA GLU A 133 -37.02 -64.56 -2.50
C GLU A 133 -36.28 -64.87 -3.81
N THR A 134 -35.63 -63.87 -4.40
CA THR A 134 -35.01 -63.97 -5.73
C THR A 134 -33.49 -63.78 -5.71
N GLY A 135 -32.94 -63.24 -4.62
CA GLY A 135 -31.53 -62.83 -4.53
C GLY A 135 -31.18 -61.60 -5.36
N GLU A 136 -32.18 -60.87 -5.88
CA GLU A 136 -31.96 -59.71 -6.74
C GLU A 136 -31.45 -58.51 -5.92
N LEU A 137 -30.37 -57.89 -6.39
CA LEU A 137 -29.80 -56.68 -5.80
C LEU A 137 -30.52 -55.44 -6.35
N ILE A 138 -31.15 -54.66 -5.48
CA ILE A 138 -31.83 -53.41 -5.80
C ILE A 138 -31.00 -52.25 -5.25
N MET A 139 -30.71 -51.28 -6.10
CA MET A 139 -30.11 -50.00 -5.71
C MET A 139 -31.17 -48.90 -5.76
N THR A 140 -31.27 -48.11 -4.70
CA THR A 140 -32.12 -46.91 -4.66
C THR A 140 -31.27 -45.70 -4.32
N THR A 141 -31.41 -44.63 -5.11
CA THR A 141 -30.74 -43.35 -4.91
C THR A 141 -31.77 -42.22 -4.87
N PRO A 142 -31.56 -41.16 -4.08
CA PRO A 142 -32.34 -39.94 -4.21
C PRO A 142 -32.26 -39.34 -5.62
N ASP A 143 -33.29 -38.60 -6.05
CA ASP A 143 -33.35 -37.99 -7.40
C ASP A 143 -32.14 -37.07 -7.70
N GLU A 144 -31.58 -36.46 -6.66
CA GLU A 144 -30.43 -35.55 -6.76
C GLU A 144 -29.08 -36.24 -6.52
N TYR A 145 -29.02 -37.57 -6.49
CA TYR A 145 -27.80 -38.31 -6.17
C TYR A 145 -26.65 -37.99 -7.15
N ARG A 146 -25.56 -37.42 -6.62
CA ARG A 146 -24.32 -37.10 -7.35
C ARG A 146 -23.10 -37.88 -6.84
N GLY A 147 -23.35 -38.96 -6.09
CA GLY A 147 -22.30 -39.83 -5.57
C GLY A 147 -21.72 -40.78 -6.62
N PRO A 148 -20.90 -41.76 -6.21
CA PRO A 148 -20.31 -42.74 -7.11
C PRO A 148 -21.35 -43.47 -7.97
N VAL A 149 -20.98 -43.77 -9.21
CA VAL A 149 -21.84 -44.56 -10.11
C VAL A 149 -21.57 -46.04 -9.90
N PHE A 150 -22.62 -46.83 -9.79
CA PHE A 150 -22.54 -48.28 -9.60
C PHE A 150 -22.99 -49.00 -10.87
N TYR A 151 -22.26 -50.05 -11.24
CA TYR A 151 -22.59 -50.85 -12.42
C TYR A 151 -22.19 -52.31 -12.20
N LEU A 152 -22.86 -53.23 -12.91
CA LEU A 152 -22.55 -54.65 -12.90
C LEU A 152 -21.68 -55.02 -14.10
N VAL A 153 -20.49 -55.56 -13.84
CA VAL A 153 -19.58 -56.08 -14.87
C VAL A 153 -19.31 -57.55 -14.58
N ASN A 154 -19.73 -58.43 -15.49
CA ASN A 154 -19.55 -59.88 -15.39
C ASN A 154 -20.02 -60.48 -14.04
N GLY A 155 -21.08 -59.91 -13.45
CA GLY A 155 -21.62 -60.37 -12.16
C GLY A 155 -20.93 -59.78 -10.92
N ILE A 156 -19.97 -58.88 -11.08
CA ILE A 156 -19.32 -58.14 -9.99
C ILE A 156 -19.88 -56.71 -9.95
N LEU A 157 -20.24 -56.24 -8.75
CA LEU A 157 -20.62 -54.86 -8.51
C LEU A 157 -19.36 -53.99 -8.47
N GLU A 158 -19.26 -53.05 -9.40
CA GLU A 158 -18.17 -52.08 -9.47
C GLU A 158 -18.66 -50.67 -9.11
N VAL A 159 -17.72 -49.86 -8.61
CA VAL A 159 -17.97 -48.48 -8.18
C VAL A 159 -17.02 -47.57 -8.97
N ALA A 160 -17.58 -46.63 -9.74
CA ALA A 160 -16.83 -45.54 -10.35
C ALA A 160 -16.99 -44.26 -9.54
N ILE A 161 -15.85 -43.73 -9.07
CA ILE A 161 -15.78 -42.41 -8.44
C ILE A 161 -15.32 -41.43 -9.52
N ASN A 162 -16.25 -40.63 -10.04
CA ASN A 162 -15.88 -39.52 -10.92
C ASN A 162 -15.37 -38.38 -10.04
N HIS A 163 -14.06 -38.14 -10.07
CA HIS A 163 -13.49 -36.90 -9.54
C HIS A 163 -13.91 -35.76 -10.48
N ALA A 164 -14.88 -34.95 -10.04
CA ALA A 164 -15.13 -33.63 -10.61
C ALA A 164 -14.22 -32.61 -9.93
#